data_AF-A0A3C1LK96-F1
#
_entry.id   AF-A0A3C1LK96-F1
#
_cell.length_a   1.000
_cell.length_b   1.000
_cell.length_c   1.000
_cell.angle_alpha   90.00
_cell.angle_beta   90.00
_cell.angle_gamma   90.00
#
_symmetry.space_group_name_H-M   'P 1'
#
loop_
_entity.id
_entity.type
_entity.pdbx_description
1 polymer ?
#
loop_
_entity_poly.entity_id
_entity_poly.type
_entity_poly.pdbx_seq_one_letter_code
_entity_poly.pdbx_strand_id
1 'polypeptide(L)' 'MPLLAEIKNQTPLAMISTLDAMEKIPVSIFSTSRQGSAWVAAEIAALIRQKQSEGKPCVLGLATGSTPISLYA' A
#
# COMPACT_ATOMS: atom_id res chain seq x y z
N MET A 1 31.86 -22.57 -26.71
CA MET A 1 32.04 -21.85 -25.43
C MET A 1 30.96 -20.77 -25.35
N PRO A 2 30.33 -20.57 -24.18
CA PRO A 2 28.90 -20.31 -24.07
C PRO A 2 28.54 -18.82 -23.93
N LEU A 3 27.31 -18.50 -24.35
CA LEU A 3 26.36 -17.60 -23.69
C LEU A 3 26.75 -16.12 -23.50
N LEU A 4 26.63 -15.31 -24.56
CA LEU A 4 26.31 -13.88 -24.41
C LEU A 4 24.80 -13.76 -24.20
N ALA A 5 24.38 -14.07 -22.98
CA ALA A 5 23.00 -13.97 -22.51
C ALA A 5 22.44 -12.56 -22.71
N GLU A 6 21.24 -12.49 -23.28
CA GLU A 6 20.28 -11.40 -23.09
C GLU A 6 20.04 -11.17 -21.61
N ILE A 7 20.74 -10.21 -21.01
CA ILE A 7 20.36 -9.64 -19.72
C ILE A 7 20.64 -8.14 -19.77
N LYS A 8 19.56 -7.36 -19.96
CA LYS A 8 19.28 -6.10 -19.26
C LYS A 8 17.85 -5.68 -19.55
N ASN A 9 16.90 -6.55 -19.20
CA ASN A 9 15.59 -6.09 -18.74
C ASN A 9 15.86 -5.23 -17.50
N GLN A 10 16.02 -3.92 -17.69
CA GLN A 10 16.07 -2.93 -16.62
C GLN A 10 14.64 -2.64 -16.15
N THR A 11 14.01 -3.66 -15.58
CA THR A 11 13.22 -3.41 -14.38
C THR A 11 14.22 -3.15 -13.27
N PRO A 12 14.24 -1.96 -12.62
CA PRO A 12 15.09 -1.77 -11.47
C PRO A 12 14.68 -2.79 -10.41
N LEU A 13 15.57 -3.76 -10.24
CA LEU A 13 15.52 -4.82 -9.27
C LEU A 13 15.37 -4.17 -7.90
N ALA A 14 14.14 -4.20 -7.40
CA ALA A 14 13.72 -4.10 -6.02
C ALA A 14 14.61 -3.20 -5.15
N MET A 15 14.15 -1.97 -4.92
CA MET A 15 14.48 -1.25 -3.70
C MET A 15 13.83 -2.03 -2.54
N ILE A 16 14.44 -3.17 -2.17
CA ILE A 16 14.10 -3.93 -0.97
C ILE A 16 14.50 -3.00 0.16
N SER A 17 13.54 -2.20 0.60
CA SER A 17 13.63 -1.47 1.84
C SER A 17 13.84 -2.52 2.92
N THR A 18 14.82 -2.32 3.78
CA THR A 18 15.10 -3.19 4.93
C THR A 18 13.86 -3.44 5.81
N LEU A 19 12.77 -2.69 5.61
CA LEU A 19 11.45 -2.90 6.21
C LEU A 19 10.76 -4.21 5.77
N ASP A 20 10.87 -4.64 4.50
CA ASP A 20 10.19 -5.85 4.04
C ASP A 20 10.81 -7.14 4.60
N ALA A 21 12.05 -7.04 5.11
CA ALA A 21 12.82 -8.16 5.62
C ALA A 21 12.40 -8.63 7.03
N MET A 22 11.66 -7.80 7.79
CA MET A 22 11.35 -8.14 9.19
C MET A 22 10.08 -8.99 9.35
N GLU A 23 9.04 -8.80 8.53
CA GLU A 23 7.74 -9.47 8.73
C GLU A 23 7.06 -9.95 7.43
N LYS A 24 7.66 -9.71 6.24
CA LYS A 24 7.02 -9.94 4.92
C LYS A 24 5.64 -9.26 4.75
N ILE A 25 5.41 -8.17 5.47
CA ILE A 25 4.20 -7.36 5.33
C ILE A 25 4.45 -6.35 4.20
N PRO A 26 3.53 -6.18 3.23
CA PRO A 26 3.67 -5.15 2.21
C PRO A 26 3.80 -3.76 2.83
N VAL A 27 4.91 -3.08 2.57
CA VAL A 27 5.15 -1.72 3.04
C VAL A 27 5.15 -0.73 1.88
N SER A 28 4.44 0.38 2.06
CA SER A 28 4.50 1.53 1.15
C SER A 28 5.05 2.75 1.90
N ILE A 29 6.08 3.39 1.35
CA ILE A 29 6.71 4.58 1.92
C ILE A 29 6.28 5.81 1.12
N PHE A 30 5.76 6.82 1.82
CA PHE A 30 5.30 8.07 1.22
C PHE A 30 6.15 9.24 1.71
N SER A 31 6.35 10.25 0.85
CA SER A 31 7.18 11.42 1.17
C SER A 31 6.55 12.31 2.25
N THR A 32 5.24 12.26 2.42
CA THR A 32 4.52 13.04 3.45
C THR A 32 3.40 12.21 4.07
N SER A 33 3.06 12.53 5.33
CA SER A 33 1.92 11.92 6.02
C SER A 33 0.61 12.12 5.24
N ARG A 34 0.40 13.30 4.65
CA ARG A 34 -0.80 13.61 3.84
C ARG A 34 -0.95 12.68 2.63
N GLN A 35 0.15 12.38 1.93
CA GLN A 35 0.11 11.44 0.80
C GLN A 35 -0.24 10.02 1.26
N GLY A 36 0.36 9.57 2.38
CA GLY A 36 0.00 8.29 3.00
C GLY A 36 -1.46 8.24 3.43
N SER A 37 -1.96 9.27 4.11
CA SER A 37 -3.37 9.37 4.51
C SER A 37 -4.32 9.29 3.32
N ALA A 38 -4.03 10.03 2.24
CA ALA A 38 -4.86 10.03 1.03
C ALA A 38 -4.87 8.66 0.33
N TRP A 39 -3.72 7.98 0.27
CA TRP A 39 -3.62 6.65 -0.30
C TRP A 39 -4.44 5.63 0.50
N VAL A 40 -4.31 5.62 1.83
CA VAL A 40 -5.09 4.70 2.68
C VAL A 40 -6.59 5.02 2.62
N ALA A 41 -6.98 6.30 2.58
CA ALA A 41 -8.38 6.70 2.41
C ALA A 41 -8.98 6.17 1.09
N ALA A 42 -8.20 6.19 0.00
CA ALA A 42 -8.63 5.62 -1.28
C ALA A 42 -8.86 4.10 -1.20
N GLU A 43 -7.97 3.37 -0.52
CA GLU A 43 -8.11 1.92 -0.29
C GLU A 43 -9.35 1.57 0.55
N ILE A 44 -9.58 2.31 1.63
CA ILE A 44 -10.78 2.12 2.47
C ILE A 44 -12.04 2.40 1.64
N ALA A 45 -12.05 3.47 0.84
CA ALA A 45 -13.18 3.82 -0.01
C ALA A 45 -13.43 2.75 -1.09
N ALA A 46 -12.37 2.14 -1.65
CA ALA A 46 -12.48 1.03 -2.59
C ALA A 46 -13.09 -0.20 -1.91
N LEU A 47 -12.64 -0.56 -0.71
CA LEU A 47 -13.19 -1.67 0.08
C LEU A 47 -14.68 -1.47 0.39
N ILE A 48 -15.08 -0.27 0.81
CA ILE A 48 -16.49 0.07 1.07
C ILE A 48 -17.32 -0.16 -0.18
N ARG A 49 -16.92 0.42 -1.32
CA ARG A 49 -17.65 0.29 -2.60
C ARG A 49 -17.73 -1.16 -3.07
N GLN A 50 -16.65 -1.91 -2.91
CA GLN A 50 -16.64 -3.34 -3.24
C GLN A 50 -17.67 -4.10 -2.40
N LYS A 51 -17.64 -3.95 -1.07
CA LYS A 51 -18.60 -4.62 -0.17
C LYS A 51 -20.05 -4.23 -0.48
N GLN A 52 -20.29 -2.95 -0.76
CA GLN A 52 -21.60 -2.47 -1.19
C GLN A 52 -22.08 -3.13 -2.49
N SER A 53 -21.20 -3.28 -3.48
CA SER A 53 -21.54 -3.96 -4.75
C SER A 53 -21.90 -5.44 -4.55
N GLU A 54 -21.34 -6.07 -3.52
CA GLU A 54 -21.66 -7.44 -3.12
C GLU A 54 -22.91 -7.54 -2.22
N GLY A 55 -23.57 -6.42 -1.89
CA GLY A 55 -24.69 -6.36 -0.96
C GLY A 55 -24.30 -6.69 0.49
N LYS A 56 -23.02 -6.56 0.85
CA LYS A 56 -22.49 -6.90 2.18
C LYS A 56 -22.23 -5.62 3.00
N PRO A 57 -22.43 -5.67 4.32
CA PRO A 57 -22.00 -4.58 5.19
C PRO A 57 -20.47 -4.45 5.18
N CYS A 58 -19.99 -3.20 5.19
CA CYS A 58 -18.60 -2.88 5.47
C CYS A 58 -18.50 -2.37 6.91
N VAL A 59 -17.78 -3.09 7.77
CA VAL A 59 -17.57 -2.72 9.18
C VAL A 59 -16.12 -2.31 9.35
N LEU A 60 -15.89 -1.09 9.83
CA LEU A 60 -14.56 -0.51 10.01
C LEU A 60 -14.34 -0.19 11.49
N GLY A 61 -13.24 -0.69 12.06
CA GLY A 61 -12.76 -0.28 13.37
C GLY A 61 -11.92 1.00 13.23
N LEU A 62 -12.46 2.14 13.64
CA LEU A 62 -11.77 3.42 13.51
C LEU A 62 -10.83 3.62 14.71
N ALA A 63 -9.53 3.75 14.43
CA ALA A 63 -8.54 4.15 15.43
C ALA A 63 -8.63 5.64 15.76
N THR A 64 -8.13 6.02 16.94
CA THR A 64 -8.06 7.43 17.40
C THR A 64 -6.62 7.96 17.35
N GLY A 65 -6.46 9.29 17.48
CA GLY A 65 -5.16 9.98 17.47
C GLY A 65 -5.02 10.99 16.32
N SER A 66 -3.96 11.79 16.34
CA SER A 66 -3.70 12.80 15.30
C SER A 66 -3.36 12.19 13.93
N THR A 67 -2.71 11.02 13.91
CA THR A 67 -2.33 10.34 12.67
C THR A 67 -3.55 9.86 11.85
N PRO A 68 -4.56 9.18 12.44
CA PRO A 68 -5.75 8.79 11.68
C PRO A 68 -6.68 9.96 11.34
N ILE A 69 -6.64 11.09 12.05
CA ILE A 69 -7.53 12.25 11.78
C ILE A 69 -7.35 12.76 10.34
N SER A 70 -6.12 12.90 9.84
CA SER A 70 -5.89 13.38 8.47
C SER A 70 -6.29 12.40 7.37
N LEU A 71 -6.62 11.16 7.74
CA LEU A 71 -7.13 10.13 6.84
C LEU A 71 -8.66 10.20 6.74
N TYR A 72 -9.34 10.60 7.81
CA TYR A 72 -10.81 10.72 7.84
C TYR A 72 -11.34 12.08 7.35
N ALA A 73 -10.54 13.14 7.46
CA ALA A 73 -10.91 14.53 7.16
C ALA A 73 -10.95 14.84 5.66
#